data_AF-A0A2A7SJG0-F1
#
_entry.id   AF-A0A2A7SJG0-F1
#
_cell.length_a   1.000
_cell.length_b   1.000
_cell.length_c   1.000
_cell.angle_alpha   90.00
_cell.angle_beta   90.00
_cell.angle_gamma   90.00
#
_symmetry.space_group_name_H-M   'P 1'
#
loop_
_entity.id
_entity.type
_entity.pdbx_description
1 polymer ?
#
loop_
_entity_poly.entity_id
_entity_poly.type
_entity_poly.pdbx_seq_one_letter_code
_entity_poly.pdbx_strand_id
1 'polypeptide(L)'
;MAPPAGAQPGGAGVLTSDGSVVLRLPRPPRADAAGRAWVLEIELGVLGAGAQVEVNAASGETLGTISPHGPRAGRAVGSYSLPVPADAVRGGRLALRITVLDAAGRARAPAAGEVISVRLLAP
;
A
#
# COMPACT_ATOMS: atom_id res chain seq x y z
N MET A 1 -12.66 21.17 -7.45
CA MET A 1 -11.29 20.79 -7.80
C MET A 1 -11.28 19.28 -7.97
N ALA A 2 -11.30 18.80 -9.21
CA ALA A 2 -11.42 17.38 -9.54
C ALA A 2 -10.06 16.68 -9.36
N PRO A 3 -10.01 15.41 -8.92
CA PRO A 3 -8.77 14.64 -8.94
C PRO A 3 -8.29 14.46 -10.40
N PRO A 4 -6.97 14.41 -10.65
CA PRO A 4 -6.46 14.21 -12.00
C PRO A 4 -6.97 12.89 -12.57
N ALA A 5 -7.81 13.00 -13.61
CA ALA A 5 -8.21 11.89 -14.45
C ALA A 5 -6.98 11.44 -15.26
N GLY A 6 -6.37 10.33 -14.88
CA GLY A 6 -5.20 9.80 -15.58
C GLY A 6 -4.73 8.44 -15.08
N ALA A 7 -4.89 8.14 -13.79
CA ALA A 7 -4.55 6.82 -13.26
C ALA A 7 -5.64 5.81 -13.61
N GLN A 8 -5.47 5.07 -14.70
CA GLN A 8 -6.25 3.86 -14.94
C GLN A 8 -6.03 2.89 -13.75
N PRO A 9 -7.09 2.29 -13.18
CA PRO A 9 -6.93 1.35 -12.07
C PRO A 9 -6.07 0.17 -12.53
N GLY A 10 -4.88 0.09 -11.97
CA GLY A 10 -3.81 -0.86 -12.29
C GLY A 10 -4.01 -2.26 -11.69
N GLY A 11 -5.16 -2.51 -11.08
CA GLY A 11 -5.48 -3.74 -10.37
C GLY A 11 -5.83 -3.45 -8.91
N ALA A 12 -6.88 -4.10 -8.41
CA ALA A 12 -7.22 -4.11 -6.99
C ALA A 12 -6.65 -5.37 -6.34
N GLY A 13 -6.05 -5.20 -5.16
CA GLY A 13 -5.43 -6.28 -4.41
C GLY A 13 -6.33 -6.69 -3.27
N VAL A 14 -6.47 -8.00 -3.04
CA VAL A 14 -7.19 -8.51 -1.87
C VAL A 14 -6.18 -8.70 -0.74
N LEU A 15 -6.45 -8.06 0.40
CA LEU A 15 -5.72 -8.30 1.63
C LEU A 15 -6.11 -9.66 2.20
N THR A 16 -5.12 -10.52 2.37
CA THR A 16 -5.29 -11.80 3.06
C THR A 16 -5.17 -11.62 4.57
N SER A 17 -5.69 -12.58 5.34
CA SER A 17 -5.61 -12.56 6.82
C SER A 17 -4.18 -12.58 7.38
N ASP A 18 -3.18 -12.96 6.58
CA ASP A 18 -1.75 -12.90 6.94
C ASP A 18 -1.14 -11.50 6.70
N GLY A 19 -1.91 -10.54 6.20
CA GLY A 19 -1.40 -9.22 5.79
C GLY A 19 -0.78 -9.20 4.40
N SER A 20 -0.78 -10.33 3.68
CA SER A 20 -0.24 -10.41 2.33
C SER A 20 -1.27 -9.89 1.31
N VAL A 21 -0.83 -9.07 0.36
CA VAL A 21 -1.62 -8.55 -0.77
C VAL A 21 -0.91 -8.92 -2.06
N VAL A 22 -1.64 -9.52 -3.01
CA VAL A 22 -1.10 -9.77 -4.35
C VAL A 22 -1.90 -8.98 -5.36
N LEU A 23 -1.23 -8.04 -6.01
CA LEU A 23 -1.76 -7.24 -7.10
C LEU A 23 -1.21 -7.80 -8.43
N ARG A 24 -2.10 -8.07 -9.37
CA ARG A 24 -1.73 -8.41 -10.74
C ARG A 24 -1.62 -7.13 -11.54
N LEU A 25 -0.45 -6.86 -12.10
CA LEU A 25 -0.28 -5.73 -12.99
C LEU A 25 -0.66 -6.15 -14.42
N PRO A 26 -1.49 -5.37 -15.12
CA PRO A 26 -1.80 -5.62 -16.53
C PRO A 26 -0.59 -5.37 -17.44
N ARG A 27 0.39 -4.59 -16.99
CA ARG A 27 1.64 -4.31 -17.70
C ARG A 27 2.83 -4.45 -16.76
N PRO A 28 4.02 -4.82 -17.28
CA PRO A 28 5.23 -4.85 -16.48
C PRO A 28 5.46 -3.47 -15.82
N PRO A 29 6.10 -3.45 -14.65
CA PRO A 29 6.41 -2.28 -13.83
C PRO A 29 7.52 -1.43 -14.48
N ARG A 30 7.40 -1.13 -15.77
CA ARG A 30 8.35 -0.26 -16.45
C ARG A 30 7.92 1.16 -16.13
N ALA A 31 8.87 2.01 -15.75
CA ALA A 31 8.65 3.44 -15.84
C ALA A 31 8.12 3.73 -17.25
N ASP A 32 7.04 4.52 -17.35
CA ASP A 32 6.55 4.93 -18.65
C ASP A 32 7.64 5.68 -19.43
N ALA A 33 7.37 6.03 -20.69
CA ALA A 33 8.32 6.81 -21.49
C ALA A 33 8.70 8.17 -20.85
N ALA A 34 7.97 8.62 -19.82
CA ALA A 34 8.19 9.85 -19.06
C ALA A 34 8.85 9.62 -17.68
N GLY A 35 9.31 8.40 -17.37
CA GLY A 35 9.99 8.08 -16.10
C GLY A 35 9.03 7.90 -14.90
N ARG A 36 7.73 7.74 -15.16
CA ARG A 36 6.68 7.72 -14.15
C ARG A 36 6.48 6.29 -13.64
N ALA A 37 6.58 6.12 -12.32
CA ALA A 37 6.46 4.83 -11.65
C ALA A 37 5.01 4.52 -11.26
N TRP A 38 4.71 3.25 -11.00
CA TRP A 38 3.42 2.83 -10.47
C TRP A 38 3.24 3.36 -9.05
N VAL A 39 2.02 3.74 -8.71
CA VAL A 39 1.70 4.27 -7.38
C VAL A 39 0.74 3.32 -6.69
N LEU A 40 1.13 2.84 -5.51
CA LEU A 40 0.27 2.06 -4.64
C LEU A 40 -0.55 3.01 -3.78
N GLU A 41 -1.86 2.98 -3.95
CA GLU A 41 -2.81 3.67 -3.09
C GLU A 41 -3.38 2.69 -2.06
N ILE A 42 -3.11 2.97 -0.79
CA ILE A 42 -3.60 2.19 0.35
C ILE A 42 -4.57 3.08 1.12
N GLU A 43 -5.83 2.68 1.14
CA GLU A 43 -6.85 3.32 1.97
C GLU A 43 -6.84 2.68 3.36
N LEU A 44 -6.42 3.47 4.35
CA LEU A 44 -6.37 3.06 5.74
C LEU A 44 -7.57 3.60 6.49
N GLY A 45 -8.24 2.70 7.22
CA GLY A 45 -9.37 2.99 8.08
C GLY A 45 -8.91 3.45 9.47
N VAL A 46 -9.62 3.03 10.50
CA VAL A 46 -9.31 3.39 11.88
C VAL A 46 -8.16 2.53 12.37
N LEU A 47 -7.00 3.16 12.62
CA LEU A 47 -5.86 2.50 13.26
C LEU A 47 -5.83 2.79 14.76
N GLY A 48 -5.37 1.79 15.52
CA GLY A 48 -5.13 1.93 16.95
C GLY A 48 -4.17 3.08 17.26
N ALA A 49 -4.39 3.78 18.36
CA ALA A 49 -3.52 4.86 18.78
C ALA A 49 -2.09 4.34 18.98
N GLY A 50 -1.13 4.93 18.26
CA GLY A 50 0.27 4.52 18.29
C GLY A 50 0.62 3.32 17.39
N ALA A 51 -0.31 2.84 16.56
CA ALA A 51 -0.01 1.83 15.56
C ALA A 51 0.69 2.44 14.33
N GLN A 52 1.58 1.71 13.70
CA GLN A 52 2.23 2.04 12.42
C GLN A 52 1.95 0.93 11.41
N VAL A 53 1.94 1.24 10.12
CA VAL A 53 1.80 0.25 9.06
C VAL A 53 3.09 0.19 8.25
N GLU A 54 3.77 -0.92 8.28
CA GLU A 54 4.85 -1.22 7.35
C GLU A 54 4.31 -1.90 6.11
N VAL A 55 4.75 -1.41 4.96
CA VAL A 55 4.46 -1.98 3.66
C VAL A 55 5.78 -2.52 3.11
N ASN A 56 5.91 -3.83 3.11
CA ASN A 56 7.06 -4.53 2.58
C ASN A 56 6.67 -5.21 1.26
N ALA A 57 7.58 -5.28 0.31
CA ALA A 57 7.47 -6.20 -0.81
C ALA A 57 7.69 -7.63 -0.31
N ALA A 58 7.12 -8.63 -1.01
CA ALA A 58 7.36 -10.03 -0.70
C ALA A 58 8.83 -10.46 -0.90
N SER A 59 9.62 -9.62 -1.57
CA SER A 59 11.09 -9.76 -1.63
C SER A 59 11.80 -9.42 -0.32
N GLY A 60 11.09 -8.83 0.66
CA GLY A 60 11.66 -8.33 1.92
C GLY A 60 12.07 -6.86 1.88
N GLU A 61 11.89 -6.17 0.75
CA GLU A 61 12.21 -4.75 0.62
C GLU A 61 11.10 -3.88 1.23
N THR A 62 11.46 -2.94 2.11
CA THR A 62 10.47 -2.00 2.67
C THR A 62 10.14 -0.93 1.64
N LEU A 63 8.90 -0.96 1.13
CA LEU A 63 8.40 0.06 0.21
C LEU A 63 8.11 1.37 0.93
N GLY A 64 7.66 1.27 2.17
CA GLY A 64 7.56 2.40 3.07
C GLY A 64 6.80 2.07 4.35
N THR A 65 6.84 3.02 5.27
CA THR A 65 6.20 2.92 6.59
C THR A 65 5.21 4.06 6.74
N ILE A 66 3.95 3.73 6.91
CA ILE A 66 2.87 4.68 7.15
C ILE A 66 2.68 4.81 8.66
N SER A 67 3.09 5.96 9.21
CA SER A 67 2.91 6.28 10.62
C SER A 67 1.76 7.28 10.81
N PRO A 68 0.60 6.86 11.34
CA PRO A 68 -0.52 7.77 11.65
C PRO A 68 -0.28 8.68 12.87
N HIS A 69 0.95 8.77 13.39
CA HIS A 69 1.34 9.58 14.57
C HIS A 69 1.22 11.12 14.39
N GLY A 70 0.62 11.60 13.31
CA GLY A 70 0.22 13.00 13.18
C GLY A 70 -0.99 13.35 14.08
N PRO A 71 -1.47 14.60 14.11
CA PRO A 71 -2.59 15.07 14.95
C PRO A 71 -3.97 14.42 14.65
N ARG A 72 -3.98 13.25 14.00
CA ARG A 72 -5.14 12.45 13.58
C ARG A 72 -5.11 11.02 14.15
N ALA A 73 -4.42 10.78 15.26
CA ALA A 73 -4.51 9.51 15.97
C ALA A 73 -5.98 9.19 16.31
N GLY A 74 -6.49 8.05 15.82
CA GLY A 74 -7.87 7.61 16.04
C GLY A 74 -8.90 7.99 14.97
N ARG A 75 -8.50 8.59 13.84
CA ARG A 75 -9.38 8.84 12.68
C ARG A 75 -8.93 8.03 11.47
N ALA A 76 -9.85 7.71 10.55
CA ALA A 76 -9.51 7.12 9.25
C ALA A 76 -8.32 7.87 8.65
N VAL A 77 -7.21 7.18 8.47
CA VAL A 77 -5.94 7.82 8.13
C VAL A 77 -5.99 8.38 6.69
N GLY A 78 -6.88 7.82 5.87
CA GLY A 78 -7.12 8.23 4.50
C GLY A 78 -6.35 7.37 3.50
N SER A 79 -6.30 7.83 2.25
CA SER A 79 -5.53 7.19 1.19
C SER A 79 -4.07 7.62 1.23
N TYR A 80 -3.17 6.64 1.24
CA TYR A 80 -1.72 6.80 1.18
C TYR A 80 -1.20 6.33 -0.17
N SER A 81 -0.49 7.20 -0.85
CA SER A 81 0.16 6.90 -2.13
C SER A 81 1.64 6.63 -1.90
N LEU A 82 2.10 5.40 -2.15
CA LEU A 82 3.52 5.05 -2.14
C LEU A 82 3.99 4.71 -3.55
N PRO A 83 5.16 5.22 -3.98
CA PRO A 83 5.76 4.79 -5.24
C PRO A 83 6.18 3.32 -5.13
N VAL A 84 5.80 2.52 -6.13
CA VAL A 84 6.21 1.12 -6.22
C VAL A 84 7.48 1.04 -7.08
N PRO A 85 8.62 0.60 -6.52
CA PRO A 85 9.82 0.36 -7.29
C PRO A 85 9.62 -0.82 -8.23
N ALA A 86 10.24 -0.77 -9.40
CA ALA A 86 10.13 -1.82 -10.41
C ALA A 86 10.65 -3.17 -9.89
N ASP A 87 11.65 -3.16 -9.01
CA ASP A 87 12.24 -4.33 -8.36
C ASP A 87 11.25 -5.12 -7.49
N ALA A 88 10.24 -4.45 -6.91
CA ALA A 88 9.23 -5.11 -6.09
C ALA A 88 8.25 -5.97 -6.89
N VAL A 89 8.19 -5.78 -8.21
CA VAL A 89 7.24 -6.46 -9.09
C VAL A 89 7.95 -7.56 -9.88
N ARG A 90 7.52 -8.81 -9.66
CA ARG A 90 8.13 -10.00 -10.29
C ARG A 90 7.12 -10.64 -11.23
N GLY A 91 7.44 -10.69 -12.52
CA GLY A 91 6.62 -11.37 -13.54
C GLY A 91 5.19 -10.83 -13.66
N GLY A 92 5.02 -9.50 -13.61
CA GLY A 92 3.71 -8.85 -13.69
C GLY A 92 2.84 -9.00 -12.44
N ARG A 93 3.43 -9.41 -11.32
CA ARG A 93 2.75 -9.50 -10.02
C ARG A 93 3.52 -8.72 -8.98
N LEU A 94 2.82 -7.83 -8.29
CA LEU A 94 3.29 -7.13 -7.11
C LEU A 94 2.76 -7.89 -5.90
N ALA A 95 3.66 -8.57 -5.19
CA ALA A 95 3.32 -9.19 -3.92
C ALA A 95 3.84 -8.27 -2.81
N LEU A 96 2.93 -7.88 -1.93
CA LEU A 96 3.15 -6.98 -0.81
C LEU A 96 2.79 -7.70 0.47
N ARG A 97 3.44 -7.29 1.55
CA ARG A 97 3.11 -7.66 2.90
C ARG A 97 2.88 -6.39 3.69
N ILE A 98 1.67 -6.24 4.17
CA ILE A 98 1.25 -5.16 5.03
C ILE A 98 1.32 -5.69 6.46
N THR A 99 2.14 -5.04 7.28
CA THR A 99 2.34 -5.38 8.67
C THR A 99 1.94 -4.17 9.51
N VAL A 100 1.12 -4.38 10.52
CA VAL A 100 0.77 -3.33 11.48
C VAL A 100 1.63 -3.52 12.72
N LEU A 101 2.45 -2.54 13.05
CA LEU A 101 3.13 -2.44 14.32
C LEU A 101 2.19 -1.79 15.32
N ASP A 102 1.96 -2.38 16.50
CA ASP A 102 1.22 -1.72 17.57
C ASP A 102 2.09 -0.68 18.31
N ALA A 103 1.50 0.02 19.29
CA ALA A 103 2.22 1.00 20.12
C ALA A 103 3.36 0.38 20.95
N ALA A 104 3.38 -0.94 21.12
CA ALA A 104 4.47 -1.67 21.75
C ALA A 104 5.53 -2.16 20.73
N GLY A 105 5.39 -1.81 19.45
CA GLY A 105 6.26 -2.22 18.36
C GLY A 105 6.07 -3.68 17.93
N ARG A 106 4.95 -4.33 18.30
CA ARG A 106 4.68 -5.70 17.88
C ARG A 106 4.07 -5.72 16.49
N ALA A 107 4.75 -6.39 15.58
CA ALA A 107 4.26 -6.70 14.25
C ALA A 107 3.08 -7.69 14.32
N ARG A 108 1.94 -7.27 13.77
CA ARG A 108 0.74 -8.10 13.58
C ARG A 108 0.17 -7.90 12.19
N ALA A 109 -0.61 -8.87 11.74
CA ALA A 109 -1.38 -8.70 10.51
C ALA A 109 -2.46 -7.60 10.70
N PRO A 110 -2.76 -6.81 9.65
CA PRO A 110 -3.84 -5.84 9.66
C PRO A 110 -5.19 -6.52 9.93
N ALA A 111 -5.97 -5.93 10.83
CA ALA A 111 -7.35 -6.34 11.11
C ALA A 111 -8.32 -5.86 10.01
N ALA A 112 -9.46 -6.54 9.94
CA ALA A 112 -10.58 -6.11 9.12
C ALA A 112 -11.00 -4.68 9.50
N GLY A 113 -10.95 -3.77 8.54
CA GLY A 113 -11.27 -2.35 8.74
C GLY A 113 -10.07 -1.43 9.03
N GLU A 114 -8.89 -1.96 9.31
CA GLU A 114 -7.65 -1.15 9.37
C GLU A 114 -7.17 -0.80 7.96
N VAL A 115 -7.29 -1.74 7.02
CA VAL A 115 -7.07 -1.53 5.58
C VAL A 115 -8.41 -1.66 4.88
N ILE A 116 -8.90 -0.55 4.33
CA ILE A 116 -10.18 -0.48 3.63
C ILE A 116 -10.01 -0.99 2.20
N SER A 117 -8.94 -0.56 1.52
CA SER A 117 -8.70 -0.92 0.13
C SER A 117 -7.22 -0.77 -0.23
N VAL A 118 -6.76 -1.63 -1.12
CA VAL A 118 -5.42 -1.54 -1.71
C VAL A 118 -5.58 -1.54 -3.22
N ARG A 119 -5.11 -0.46 -3.83
CA ARG A 119 -5.23 -0.21 -5.27
C ARG A 119 -3.87 0.12 -5.83
N LEU A 120 -3.59 -0.41 -7.01
CA LEU A 120 -2.46 0.02 -7.78
C LEU A 120 -2.93 1.01 -8.83
N LEU A 121 -2.23 2.12 -8.97
CA LEU A 121 -2.44 3.15 -9.97
C LEU A 121 -1.33 3.03 -10.99
N ALA A 122 -1.71 2.83 -12.26
CA ALA A 122 -0.77 2.89 -13.36
C ALA A 122 -0.27 4.33 -13.56
N PRO A 123 1.00 4.51 -13.98
CA PRO A 123 1.50 5.80 -14.41
C PRO A 123 0.73 6.39 -15.60
#